data_AF-A0A6J4IGT5-F1
#
_entry.id   AF-A0A6J4IGT5-F1
#
_cell.length_a   1.000
_cell.length_b   1.000
_cell.length_c   1.000
_cell.angle_alpha   90.00
_cell.angle_beta   90.00
_cell.angle_gamma   90.00
#
_symmetry.space_group_name_H-M   'P 1'
#
loop_
_entity.id
_entity.type
_entity.pdbx_description
1 polymer ?
#
loop_
_entity_poly.entity_id
_entity_poly.type
_entity_poly.pdbx_seq_one_letter_code
_entity_poly.pdbx_strand_id
1 'polypeptide(L)' 'MFLGEDLLPLLVLAFGAAMALGSALALVRPPAKREEGDLAEASVGRSVVFVVIGTLAAVWATASLISG' A
#
# COMPACT_ATOMS: atom_id res chain seq x y z
N MET A 1 10.49 13.11 -22.93
CA MET A 1 9.42 12.74 -21.97
C MET A 1 10.07 11.97 -20.83
N PHE A 2 10.22 12.62 -19.67
CA PHE A 2 11.13 12.22 -18.58
C PHE A 2 10.85 10.84 -17.96
N LEU A 3 9.66 10.26 -18.16
CA LEU A 3 9.27 8.95 -17.64
C LEU A 3 8.97 7.87 -18.71
N GLY A 4 9.12 8.18 -20.01
CA GLY A 4 9.07 7.22 -21.13
C GLY A 4 8.20 5.97 -20.94
N GLU A 5 8.84 4.81 -21.03
CA GLU A 5 8.31 3.44 -20.88
C GLU A 5 8.14 3.01 -19.40
N ASP A 6 8.86 3.68 -18.49
CA ASP A 6 8.85 3.40 -17.04
C ASP A 6 7.81 4.20 -16.23
N LEU A 7 7.00 5.02 -16.89
CA LEU A 7 5.99 5.88 -16.26
C LEU A 7 5.03 5.05 -15.40
N LEU A 8 4.48 3.98 -15.97
CA LEU A 8 3.55 3.08 -15.29
C LEU A 8 4.24 2.31 -14.17
N PRO A 9 5.40 1.64 -14.38
CA PRO A 9 6.15 1.00 -13.30
C PRO A 9 6.43 1.93 -12.12
N LEU A 10 6.90 3.15 -12.37
CA LEU A 10 7.23 4.12 -11.31
C LEU A 10 5.98 4.61 -10.56
N LEU A 11 4.87 4.85 -11.26
CA LEU A 11 3.58 5.20 -10.63
C LEU A 11 3.06 4.07 -9.74
N VAL A 12 3.08 2.83 -10.25
CA VAL A 12 2.61 1.66 -9.50
C VAL A 12 3.54 1.37 -8.32
N LEU A 13 4.85 1.55 -8.47
CA LEU A 13 5.81 1.41 -7.38
C LEU A 13 5.54 2.45 -6.28
N ALA A 14 5.35 3.72 -6.65
CA ALA A 14 5.07 4.79 -5.69
C ALA A 14 3.75 4.54 -4.93
N PHE A 15 2.67 4.18 -5.64
CA PHE A 15 1.39 3.86 -5.02
C PHE A 15 1.44 2.58 -4.17
N GLY A 16 2.08 1.52 -4.67
CA GLY A 16 2.27 0.27 -3.96
C GLY A 16 3.07 0.45 -2.66
N ALA A 17 4.19 1.16 -2.73
CA ALA A 17 5.01 1.49 -1.57
C ALA A 17 4.24 2.35 -0.54
N ALA A 18 3.48 3.35 -0.99
CA ALA A 18 2.66 4.18 -0.12
C ALA A 18 1.59 3.38 0.62
N MET A 19 0.89 2.47 -0.06
CA MET A 19 -0.11 1.58 0.57
C MET A 19 0.54 0.62 1.58
N ALA A 20 1.64 -0.05 1.20
CA ALA A 20 2.33 -0.99 2.06
C ALA A 20 2.91 -0.32 3.32
N LEU A 21 3.63 0.80 3.16
CA LEU A 21 4.21 1.54 4.28
C LEU A 21 3.14 2.21 5.14
N GLY A 22 2.09 2.79 4.54
CA GLY A 22 0.99 3.41 5.28
C GLY A 22 0.25 2.42 6.18
N SER A 23 -0.06 1.23 5.66
CA SER A 23 -0.71 0.17 6.47
C SER A 23 0.25 -0.44 7.50
N ALA A 24 1.52 -0.67 7.16
CA ALA A 24 2.50 -1.17 8.11
C ALA A 24 2.74 -0.18 9.26
N LEU A 25 2.83 1.12 8.97
CA LEU A 25 2.96 2.17 9.99
C LEU A 25 1.71 2.30 10.86
N ALA A 26 0.51 2.07 10.31
CA ALA A 26 -0.71 2.03 11.10
C ALA A 26 -0.75 0.83 12.07
N LEU A 27 -0.13 -0.30 11.72
CA LEU A 27 0.04 -1.46 12.61
C LEU A 27 1.12 -1.23 13.67
N VAL A 28 2.26 -0.65 13.30
CA VAL A 28 3.38 -0.37 14.23
C VAL A 28 3.04 0.78 15.18
N ARG A 29 2.36 1.82 14.68
CA ARG A 29 1.95 3.00 15.44
C ARG A 29 0.45 3.22 15.31
N PRO A 30 -0.36 2.38 15.97
CA PRO A 30 -1.80 2.54 15.96
C PRO A 30 -2.18 3.92 16.56
N PRO A 31 -3.14 4.64 15.95
CA PRO A 31 -3.56 5.94 16.44
C PRO A 31 -4.12 5.83 17.86
N ALA A 32 -3.68 6.72 18.74
CA ALA A 32 -4.03 6.72 20.17
C ALA A 32 -5.51 7.07 20.45
N LYS A 33 -6.22 7.60 19.46
CA LYS A 33 -7.63 7.99 19.57
C LYS A 33 -8.45 7.18 18.59
N ARG A 34 -9.21 6.22 19.11
CA ARG A 34 -10.33 5.59 18.42
C ARG A 34 -11.54 6.51 18.61
N GLU A 35 -12.27 6.84 17.55
CA GLU A 35 -13.44 7.72 17.67
C GLU A 35 -14.60 7.00 18.36
N GLU A 36 -15.39 7.75 19.12
CA GLU A 36 -16.53 7.23 19.88
C GLU A 36 -17.68 6.95 18.90
N GLY A 37 -17.88 5.66 18.56
CA GLY A 37 -18.75 5.21 17.47
C GLY A 37 -18.06 4.23 16.50
N ASP A 38 -16.76 3.96 16.69
CA ASP A 38 -16.05 2.91 15.98
C ASP A 38 -16.67 1.54 16.29
N LEU A 39 -16.84 0.70 15.26
CA LEU A 39 -17.38 -0.64 15.41
C LEU A 39 -16.49 -1.43 16.39
N ALA A 40 -17.09 -2.27 17.25
CA ALA A 40 -16.35 -3.07 18.24
C ALA A 40 -15.20 -3.89 17.64
N GLU A 41 -15.23 -4.12 16.33
CA GLU A 41 -14.18 -4.68 15.50
C GLU A 41 -14.11 -3.87 14.19
N ALA A 42 -13.07 -3.05 14.00
CA ALA A 42 -12.78 -2.46 12.70
C ALA A 42 -12.65 -3.60 11.68
N SER A 43 -13.23 -3.48 10.47
CA SER A 43 -13.28 -4.58 9.49
C SER A 43 -11.87 -5.01 9.06
N VAL A 44 -11.25 -5.90 9.84
CA VAL A 44 -9.88 -6.38 9.65
C VAL A 44 -9.75 -6.98 8.25
N GLY A 45 -10.80 -7.64 7.76
CA GLY A 45 -10.88 -8.18 6.41
C GLY A 45 -10.65 -7.12 5.32
N ARG A 46 -11.19 -5.90 5.46
CA ARG A 46 -11.01 -4.84 4.45
C ARG A 46 -9.59 -4.28 4.46
N SER A 47 -9.03 -4.06 5.65
CA SER A 47 -7.65 -3.59 5.80
C SER A 47 -6.63 -4.61 5.28
N VAL A 48 -6.84 -5.90 5.54
CA VAL A 48 -5.97 -6.98 5.04
C VAL A 48 -6.00 -7.06 3.51
N VAL A 49 -7.17 -6.89 2.88
CA VAL A 49 -7.29 -6.88 1.42
C VAL A 49 -6.48 -5.74 0.81
N PHE A 50 -6.56 -4.52 1.35
CA PHE A 50 -5.76 -3.39 0.85
C PHE A 50 -4.25 -3.61 1.05
N VAL A 51 -3.82 -4.22 2.16
CA VAL A 51 -2.42 -4.59 2.40
C VAL A 51 -1.92 -5.60 1.35
N VAL A 52 -2.70 -6.66 1.08
CA VAL A 52 -2.33 -7.70 0.11
C VAL A 52 -2.25 -7.12 -1.30
N ILE A 53 -3.24 -6.33 -1.71
CA ILE A 53 -3.24 -5.67 -3.03
C ILE A 53 -2.04 -4.74 -3.18
N GLY A 54 -1.76 -3.89 -2.18
CA GLY A 54 -0.62 -2.99 -2.22
C GLY A 54 0.72 -3.72 -2.28
N THR A 55 0.87 -4.83 -1.55
CA THR A 55 2.08 -5.65 -1.55
C THR A 55 2.31 -6.32 -2.90
N LEU A 56 1.26 -6.92 -3.49
CA LEU A 56 1.36 -7.55 -4.83
C LEU A 56 1.73 -6.52 -5.90
N ALA A 57 1.14 -5.33 -5.86
CA ALA A 57 1.46 -4.24 -6.77
C ALA A 57 2.91 -3.76 -6.62
N ALA A 58 3.41 -3.63 -5.38
CA ALA A 58 4.79 -3.22 -5.11
C ALA A 58 5.81 -4.26 -5.60
N VAL A 59 5.54 -5.56 -5.35
CA VAL A 59 6.40 -6.65 -5.82
C VAL A 59 6.45 -6.69 -7.35
N TRP A 60 5.29 -6.59 -8.01
CA TRP A 60 5.21 -6.58 -9.47
C TRP A 60 5.93 -5.36 -10.08
N ALA A 61 5.71 -4.15 -9.57
CA ALA A 61 6.37 -2.95 -10.08
C ALA A 61 7.89 -2.99 -9.91
N THR A 62 8.36 -3.51 -8.76
CA THR A 62 9.79 -3.72 -8.51
C THR A 62 10.38 -4.72 -9.50
N ALA A 63 9.67 -5.84 -9.75
CA ALA A 63 10.10 -6.83 -10.73
C ALA A 63 10.15 -6.25 -12.15
N SER A 64 9.13 -5.48 -12.56
CA SER A 64 9.08 -4.83 -13.87
C SER A 64 10.22 -3.84 -14.09
N LEU A 65 10.60 -3.07 -13.08
CA LEU A 65 11.75 -2.14 -13.14
C LEU A 65 13.11 -2.83 -13.22
N ILE A 66 13.21 -4.06 -12.71
CA ILE A 66 14.46 -4.85 -12.75
C ILE A 66 14.55 -5.67 -14.03
N SER A 67 13.41 -6.07 -14.61
CA SER A 67 13.33 -6.91 -15.82
C SER A 67 13.20 -6.14 -17.14
N GLY A 68 12.78 -4.88 -17.07
CA GLY A 68 12.75 -3.94 -18.21
C GLY A 68 14.10 -3.26 -18.36
#